data_AF-A0A435BCL9-F1
#
_entry.id   AF-A0A435BCL9-F1
#
_cell.length_a   1.000
_cell.length_b   1.000
_cell.length_c   1.000
_cell.angle_alpha   90.00
_cell.angle_beta   90.00
_cell.angle_gamma   90.00
#
_symmetry.space_group_name_H-M   'P 1'
#
loop_
_entity.id
_entity.type
_entity.pdbx_description
1 polymer ?
#
loop_
_entity_poly.entity_id
_entity_poly.type
_entity_poly.pdbx_seq_one_letter_code
_entity_poly.pdbx_strand_id
1 'polypeptide(L)'
;MDGYRHDADTYRRIEVITGDRRRRDWSAEEKARIVAESADPDVSVSEVARRNGVHRGLLSVWRRQAREALRGTPMFAQVQVERVSAGSI
;
A
#
# COMPACT_ATOMS: atom_id res chain seq x y z
N MET A 1 33.51 -33.48 -30.39
CA MET A 1 33.53 -33.02 -28.99
C MET A 1 32.61 -31.82 -28.96
N ASP A 2 31.32 -32.12 -28.94
CA ASP A 2 30.25 -31.21 -29.29
C ASP A 2 29.46 -30.94 -28.03
N GLY A 3 29.57 -29.72 -27.52
CA GLY A 3 28.85 -29.35 -26.32
C GLY A 3 29.34 -28.02 -25.82
N TYR A 4 28.74 -26.94 -26.31
CA TYR A 4 28.41 -25.72 -25.55
C TYR A 4 27.40 -24.92 -26.39
N ARG A 5 26.28 -25.56 -26.73
CA ARG A 5 25.07 -24.83 -27.14
C ARG A 5 24.30 -24.52 -25.85
N HIS A 6 24.85 -23.65 -25.01
CA HIS A 6 24.14 -23.16 -23.85
C HIS A 6 23.53 -21.81 -24.21
N ASP A 7 22.25 -21.84 -24.55
CA ASP A 7 21.25 -20.91 -24.01
C ASP A 7 21.62 -19.42 -23.95
N ALA A 8 22.25 -18.90 -25.01
CA ALA A 8 22.56 -17.47 -25.11
C ALA A 8 21.30 -16.58 -25.16
N ASP A 9 20.11 -17.18 -25.25
CA ASP A 9 18.80 -16.51 -25.26
C ASP A 9 18.13 -16.45 -23.86
N THR A 10 18.57 -17.24 -22.87
CA THR A 10 17.79 -17.42 -21.62
C THR A 10 18.18 -16.44 -20.50
N TYR A 11 19.18 -15.58 -20.72
CA TYR A 11 19.58 -14.59 -19.70
C TYR A 11 19.02 -13.20 -20.01
N ARG A 12 17.83 -12.92 -19.45
CA ARG A 12 17.21 -11.59 -19.48
C ARG A 12 18.05 -10.62 -18.65
N ARG A 13 18.76 -9.70 -19.32
CA ARG A 13 19.48 -8.61 -18.66
C ARG A 13 18.48 -7.69 -17.94
N ILE A 14 18.63 -7.56 -16.62
CA ILE A 14 17.87 -6.61 -15.80
C ILE A 14 18.77 -5.41 -15.55
N GLU A 15 18.36 -4.24 -16.04
CA GLU A 15 19.00 -2.99 -15.66
C GLU A 15 18.45 -2.51 -14.33
N VAL A 16 19.33 -2.45 -13.33
CA VAL A 16 19.03 -1.90 -12.01
C VAL A 16 19.34 -0.41 -12.06
N ILE A 17 18.30 0.43 -12.01
CA ILE A 17 18.45 1.88 -11.91
C ILE A 17 18.94 2.21 -10.49
N THR A 18 20.26 2.33 -10.31
CA THR A 18 20.96 2.71 -9.07
C THR A 18 21.11 4.23 -8.89
N GLY A 19 20.17 5.01 -9.43
CA GLY A 19 20.12 6.44 -9.14
C GLY A 19 19.72 6.66 -7.68
N ASP A 20 20.33 7.67 -7.02
CA ASP A 20 19.81 8.21 -5.77
C ASP A 20 18.36 8.62 -6.00
N ARG A 21 17.45 7.76 -5.59
CA ARG A 21 16.04 7.92 -5.84
C ARG A 21 15.62 9.05 -4.92
N ARG A 22 15.70 10.29 -5.43
CA ARG A 22 15.16 11.51 -4.83
C ARG A 22 13.63 11.44 -4.82
N ARG A 23 13.07 10.35 -4.29
CA ARG A 23 11.70 10.26 -3.86
C ARG A 23 11.60 11.32 -2.79
N ARG A 24 10.78 12.32 -3.04
CA ARG A 24 10.42 13.28 -2.01
C ARG A 24 9.96 12.48 -0.80
N ASP A 25 10.65 12.65 0.31
CA ASP A 25 10.18 12.12 1.58
C ASP A 25 9.07 13.04 2.08
N TRP A 26 7.91 12.46 2.33
CA TRP A 26 6.79 13.17 2.94
C TRP A 26 6.73 12.77 4.40
N SER A 27 6.80 13.76 5.29
CA SER A 27 6.57 13.51 6.71
C SER A 27 5.15 12.97 6.93
N ALA A 28 4.93 12.28 8.05
CA ALA A 28 3.58 11.81 8.41
C ALA A 28 2.59 12.99 8.48
N GLU A 29 3.05 14.15 8.95
CA GLU A 29 2.26 15.37 9.06
C GLU A 29 1.93 15.98 7.68
N GLU A 30 2.90 16.05 6.77
CA GLU A 30 2.64 16.48 5.39
C GLU A 30 1.63 15.56 4.70
N LYS A 31 1.79 14.24 4.86
CA LYS A 31 0.85 13.26 4.34
C LYS A 31 -0.55 13.48 4.90
N ALA A 32 -0.68 13.67 6.21
CA ALA A 32 -1.96 13.89 6.86
C ALA A 32 -2.64 15.18 6.36
N ARG A 33 -1.89 16.28 6.24
CA ARG A 33 -2.39 17.55 5.70
C ARG A 33 -2.93 17.40 4.28
N ILE A 34 -2.16 16.74 3.40
CA ILE A 34 -2.55 16.56 1.98
C ILE A 34 -3.76 15.62 1.88
N VAL A 35 -3.82 14.57 2.69
CA VAL A 35 -4.98 13.67 2.74
C VAL A 35 -6.23 14.41 3.23
N ALA A 36 -6.10 15.25 4.26
CA ALA A 36 -7.19 16.07 4.78
C ALA A 36 -7.70 17.09 3.75
N GLU A 37 -6.81 17.80 3.07
CA GLU A 37 -7.17 18.72 1.97
C GLU A 37 -7.94 17.97 0.86
N SER A 38 -7.51 16.75 0.53
CA SER A 38 -8.21 15.94 -0.46
C SER A 38 -9.54 15.36 0.02
N ALA A 39 -9.81 15.35 1.32
CA ALA A 39 -10.97 14.66 1.89
C ALA A 39 -12.30 15.33 1.52
N ASP A 40 -12.26 16.62 1.21
CA ASP A 40 -13.38 17.43 0.76
C ASP A 40 -13.97 16.86 -0.56
N PRO A 41 -15.28 16.55 -0.61
CA PRO A 41 -15.93 16.04 -1.82
C PRO A 41 -15.98 17.06 -2.97
N ASP A 42 -15.90 18.36 -2.67
CA ASP A 42 -15.97 19.44 -3.66
C ASP A 42 -14.61 19.71 -4.31
N VAL A 43 -13.54 19.09 -3.79
CA VAL A 43 -12.17 19.30 -4.26
C VAL A 43 -11.68 18.13 -5.11
N SER A 44 -11.10 18.44 -6.26
CA SER A 44 -10.52 17.44 -7.14
C SER A 44 -9.22 16.87 -6.57
N VAL A 45 -9.17 15.55 -6.38
CA VAL A 45 -7.96 14.82 -5.95
C VAL A 45 -6.77 15.07 -6.87
N SER A 46 -7.03 15.21 -8.19
CA SER A 46 -5.99 15.49 -9.17
C SER A 46 -5.40 16.89 -9.01
N GLU A 47 -6.21 17.85 -8.58
CA GLU A 47 -5.78 19.22 -8.32
C GLU A 47 -4.93 19.31 -7.05
N VAL A 48 -5.39 18.70 -5.96
CA VAL A 48 -4.64 18.62 -4.69
C VAL A 48 -3.29 17.92 -4.90
N ALA A 49 -3.28 16.84 -5.70
CA ALA A 49 -2.07 16.12 -6.06
C ALA A 49 -1.06 17.03 -6.79
N ARG A 50 -1.50 17.79 -7.81
CA ARG A 50 -0.64 18.73 -8.55
C ARG A 50 -0.11 19.84 -7.64
N ARG A 51 -0.99 20.47 -6.85
CA ARG A 51 -0.63 21.56 -5.93
C ARG A 51 0.44 21.14 -4.93
N ASN A 52 0.33 19.91 -4.43
CA ASN A 52 1.25 19.39 -3.43
C ASN A 52 2.43 18.61 -4.03
N GLY A 53 2.59 18.55 -5.36
CA GLY A 53 3.66 17.79 -6.02
C GLY A 53 3.63 16.28 -5.70
N VAL A 54 2.44 15.73 -5.49
CA VAL A 54 2.20 14.31 -5.20
C VAL A 54 1.62 13.65 -6.44
N HIS A 55 2.04 12.43 -6.75
CA HIS A 55 1.41 11.65 -7.80
C HIS A 55 -0.03 11.28 -7.41
N ARG A 56 -1.01 11.52 -8.29
CA ARG A 56 -2.45 11.22 -8.03
C ARG A 56 -2.66 9.81 -7.45
N GLY A 57 -2.01 8.80 -8.04
CA GLY A 57 -2.15 7.41 -7.59
C GLY A 57 -1.64 7.20 -6.16
N LEU A 58 -0.60 7.93 -5.74
CA LEU A 58 -0.06 7.87 -4.38
C LEU A 58 -1.03 8.51 -3.38
N LEU A 59 -1.63 9.65 -3.74
CA LEU A 59 -2.64 10.31 -2.92
C LEU A 59 -3.88 9.41 -2.73
N SER A 60 -4.33 8.71 -3.77
CA SER A 60 -5.41 7.72 -3.65
C SER A 60 -5.10 6.60 -2.67
N VAL A 61 -3.85 6.10 -2.66
CA VAL A 61 -3.40 5.08 -1.69
C VAL A 61 -3.42 5.64 -0.26
N TRP A 62 -2.91 6.85 -0.05
CA TRP A 62 -2.93 7.46 1.29
C TRP A 62 -4.33 7.71 1.81
N ARG A 63 -5.27 8.14 0.95
CA ARG A 63 -6.69 8.27 1.33
C ARG A 63 -7.29 6.94 1.77
N ARG A 64 -6.95 5.84 1.08
CA ARG A 64 -7.39 4.51 1.47
C ARG A 64 -6.81 4.10 2.83
N GLN A 65 -5.50 4.28 3.01
CA GLN A 65 -4.81 3.99 4.28
C GLN A 65 -5.39 4.80 5.45
N ALA A 66 -5.69 6.08 5.25
CA ALA A 66 -6.31 6.91 6.29
C ALA A 66 -7.71 6.40 6.67
N ARG A 67 -8.52 5.97 5.69
CA ARG A 67 -9.83 5.35 5.95
C ARG A 67 -9.71 4.00 6.65
N GLU A 68 -8.70 3.20 6.33
CA GLU A 68 -8.42 1.92 7.01
C GLU A 68 -7.97 2.16 8.45
N ALA A 69 -7.11 3.15 8.71
CA ALA A 69 -6.68 3.51 10.06
C ALA A 69 -7.86 3.94 10.95
N LEU A 70 -8.85 4.66 10.39
CA LEU A 70 -10.08 5.03 11.09
C LEU A 70 -10.98 3.84 11.45
N ARG A 71 -10.91 2.73 10.71
CA ARG A 71 -11.67 1.50 11.02
C ARG A 71 -11.07 0.70 12.17
N GLY A 72 -9.89 1.09 12.66
CA GLY A 72 -9.12 0.36 13.65
C GLY A 72 -8.49 -0.91 13.07
N THR A 73 -7.53 -1.48 13.80
CA THR A 73 -7.00 -2.81 13.49
C THR A 73 -8.13 -3.83 13.73
N PRO A 74 -8.49 -4.69 12.76
CA PRO A 74 -9.41 -5.77 13.03
C PRO A 74 -8.79 -6.66 14.13
N MET A 75 -9.42 -6.67 15.30
CA MET A 75 -8.96 -7.46 16.43
C MET A 75 -9.66 -8.82 16.35
N PHE A 76 -8.89 -9.90 16.29
CA PHE A 76 -9.45 -11.25 16.40
C PHE A 76 -9.95 -11.44 17.84
N ALA A 77 -11.26 -11.51 18.04
CA ALA A 77 -11.85 -11.82 19.33
C ALA A 77 -11.86 -13.33 19.57
N GLN A 78 -11.36 -13.78 20.73
CA GLN A 78 -11.46 -15.19 21.13
C GLN A 78 -12.89 -15.50 21.57
N VAL A 79 -13.53 -16.47 20.91
CA VAL A 79 -14.84 -16.99 21.29
C VAL A 79 -14.63 -18.25 22.12
N GLN A 80 -15.07 -18.25 23.37
CA GLN A 80 -15.16 -19.50 24.15
C GLN A 80 -16.44 -20.24 23.75
N VAL A 81 -16.26 -21.41 23.15
CA VAL A 81 -17.37 -22.34 22.88
C VAL A 81 -17.53 -23.22 24.12
N GLU A 82 -18.56 -22.97 24.91
CA GLU A 82 -18.91 -23.86 26.01
C GLU A 82 -19.42 -25.17 25.41
N ARG A 83 -18.74 -26.28 25.73
CA ARG A 83 -19.27 -27.60 25.40
C ARG A 83 -20.40 -27.90 26.36
N VAL A 84 -21.63 -27.79 25.87
CA VAL A 84 -22.79 -28.37 26.54
C VAL A 84 -22.55 -29.88 26.62
N SER A 85 -22.38 -30.41 27.83
CA SER A 85 -22.29 -31.85 28.05
C SER A 85 -23.60 -32.47 27.62
N ALA A 86 -23.56 -33.39 26.66
CA ALA A 86 -24.68 -34.25 26.36
C ALA A 86 -25.02 -35.02 27.65
N GLY A 87 -26.18 -34.72 28.23
CA GLY A 87 -26.69 -35.42 29.40
C GLY A 87 -26.73 -36.92 29.11
N SER A 88 -26.16 -37.70 30.02
CA SER A 88 -26.23 -39.16 29.97
C SER A 88 -27.69 -39.58 30.09
N ILE A 89 -28.14 -40.37 29.10
CA ILE A 89 -29.34 -41.20 29.19
C ILE A 89 -29.04 -42.38 30.12
#